data_AF-A0A260Q3L0-F1
#
_entry.id   AF-A0A260Q3L0-F1
#
_cell.length_a   1.000
_cell.length_b   1.000
_cell.length_c   1.000
_cell.angle_alpha   90.00
_cell.angle_beta   90.00
_cell.angle_gamma   90.00
#
_symmetry.space_group_name_H-M   'P 1'
#
loop_
_entity.id
_entity.type
_entity.pdbx_description
1 polymer ?
#
loop_
_entity_poly.entity_id
_entity_poly.type
_entity_poly.pdbx_seq_one_letter_code
_entity_poly.pdbx_strand_id
1 'polypeptide(L)'
;MVLAAVLVVSALIQALTVLGDPVPTSSLGFAGLVAASAAAVVIALWITASTALDMADGNSSGALSRAWRRPRVLVWCVVLTLVAVVLAALFPLLPVIVILVALLILPAVVDGERNPFVAALRTVRRSPGRCAVAAVVTILAYVLAWGVALVLGFFVTGVFAAFVTWLWFGANAAVLLVYWSRLYCRAVRYEVESDVAERR
;
A
#
# COMPACT_ATOMS: atom_id res chain seq x y z
N MET A 1 -7.81 2.04 14.95
CA MET A 1 -8.47 3.34 14.68
C MET A 1 -7.75 4.15 13.61
N VAL A 2 -6.43 4.32 13.68
CA VAL A 2 -5.67 5.11 12.67
C VAL A 2 -5.85 4.60 11.24
N LEU A 3 -5.71 3.30 10.98
CA LEU A 3 -5.92 2.73 9.64
C LEU A 3 -7.32 3.07 9.11
N ALA A 4 -8.37 2.74 9.86
CA ALA A 4 -9.75 3.03 9.46
C ALA A 4 -9.96 4.53 9.14
N ALA A 5 -9.41 5.43 9.96
CA ALA A 5 -9.50 6.87 9.71
C ALA A 5 -8.79 7.28 8.40
N VAL A 6 -7.57 6.78 8.16
CA VAL A 6 -6.82 7.04 6.92
C VAL A 6 -7.58 6.52 5.70
N LEU A 7 -8.17 5.33 5.78
CA LEU A 7 -8.95 4.74 4.70
C LEU A 7 -10.19 5.59 4.37
N VAL A 8 -10.95 5.99 5.39
CA VAL A 8 -12.16 6.80 5.20
C VAL A 8 -11.80 8.18 4.66
N VAL A 9 -10.80 8.86 5.23
CA VAL A 9 -10.38 10.19 4.78
C VAL A 9 -9.84 10.15 3.35
N SER A 10 -9.00 9.16 3.02
CA SER A 10 -8.50 8.99 1.66
C SER A 10 -9.65 8.74 0.69
N ALA A 11 -10.57 7.83 1.01
CA ALA A 11 -11.73 7.55 0.16
C ALA A 11 -12.63 8.78 -0.04
N LEU A 12 -12.83 9.60 1.00
CA LEU A 12 -13.57 10.87 0.89
C LEU A 12 -12.87 11.84 -0.07
N ILE A 13 -11.55 12.04 0.09
CA ILE A 13 -10.79 12.94 -0.80
C ILE A 13 -10.91 12.45 -2.25
N GLN A 14 -10.76 11.15 -2.49
CA GLN A 14 -10.86 10.60 -3.83
C GLN A 14 -12.27 10.76 -4.42
N ALA A 15 -13.32 10.58 -3.61
CA ALA A 15 -14.69 10.81 -4.04
C ALA A 15 -14.92 12.29 -4.42
N LEU A 16 -14.39 13.22 -3.62
CA LEU A 16 -14.48 14.65 -3.89
C LEU A 16 -13.72 15.07 -5.16
N THR A 17 -12.62 14.39 -5.51
CA THR A 17 -11.88 14.70 -6.75
C THR A 17 -12.63 14.32 -8.03
N VAL A 18 -13.70 13.54 -7.93
CA VAL A 18 -14.57 13.17 -9.06
C VAL A 18 -15.90 13.95 -9.03
N LEU A 19 -16.07 14.86 -8.06
CA LEU A 19 -17.29 15.68 -7.97
C LEU A 19 -17.47 16.53 -9.24
N GLY A 20 -18.65 16.44 -9.84
CA GLY A 20 -18.98 17.15 -11.07
C GLY A 20 -18.42 16.52 -12.35
N ASP A 21 -17.95 15.27 -12.28
CA ASP A 21 -17.43 14.48 -13.41
C ASP A 21 -16.42 15.27 -14.25
N PRO A 22 -15.26 15.65 -13.67
CA PRO A 22 -14.31 16.52 -14.33
C PRO A 22 -13.79 15.89 -15.62
N VAL A 23 -13.99 16.58 -16.74
CA VAL A 23 -13.52 16.14 -18.06
C VAL A 23 -11.99 16.26 -18.09
N PRO A 24 -11.26 15.23 -18.57
CA PRO A 24 -9.82 15.31 -18.78
C PRO A 24 -9.48 16.47 -19.72
N THR A 25 -8.88 17.52 -19.17
CA THR A 25 -8.51 18.74 -19.90
C THR A 25 -7.12 19.18 -19.47
N SER A 26 -6.40 19.91 -20.33
CA SER A 26 -5.10 20.51 -20.00
C SER A 26 -5.23 21.73 -19.05
N SER A 27 -6.33 21.84 -18.31
CA SER A 27 -6.60 22.96 -17.42
C SER A 27 -5.82 22.84 -16.11
N LEU A 28 -5.44 23.98 -15.53
CA LEU A 28 -4.79 24.03 -14.21
C LEU A 28 -5.69 23.43 -13.11
N GLY A 29 -7.01 23.58 -13.25
CA GLY A 29 -7.97 23.01 -12.31
C GLY A 29 -7.95 21.48 -12.31
N PHE A 30 -8.00 20.87 -13.49
CA PHE A 30 -7.89 19.40 -13.61
C PHE A 30 -6.53 18.89 -13.13
N ALA A 31 -5.44 19.56 -13.51
CA ALA A 31 -4.11 19.21 -13.03
C ALA A 31 -4.00 19.29 -11.49
N GLY A 32 -4.62 20.30 -10.87
CA GLY A 32 -4.72 20.42 -9.41
C GLY A 32 -5.47 19.28 -8.75
N LEU A 33 -6.60 18.84 -9.33
CA LEU A 33 -7.36 17.68 -8.83
C LEU A 33 -6.57 16.38 -8.91
N VAL A 34 -5.87 16.15 -10.03
CA VAL A 34 -4.99 14.99 -10.21
C VAL A 34 -3.85 15.01 -9.18
N ALA A 35 -3.22 16.16 -8.98
CA ALA A 35 -2.15 16.31 -7.99
C ALA A 35 -2.65 16.07 -6.56
N ALA A 36 -3.83 16.58 -6.21
CA ALA A 36 -4.45 16.37 -4.90
C ALA A 36 -4.82 14.90 -4.66
N SER A 37 -5.41 14.23 -5.66
CA SER A 37 -5.70 12.80 -5.63
C SER A 37 -4.43 11.98 -5.44
N ALA A 38 -3.39 12.24 -6.24
CA ALA A 38 -2.12 11.54 -6.14
C ALA A 38 -1.45 11.74 -4.77
N ALA A 39 -1.43 12.98 -4.27
CA ALA A 39 -0.88 13.28 -2.94
C ALA A 39 -1.65 12.54 -1.84
N ALA A 40 -2.98 12.50 -1.91
CA ALA A 40 -3.80 11.77 -0.95
C ALA A 40 -3.53 10.26 -0.95
N VAL A 41 -3.34 9.63 -2.12
CA VAL A 41 -2.96 8.21 -2.22
C VAL A 41 -1.58 7.98 -1.60
N VAL A 42 -0.59 8.80 -1.95
CA VAL A 42 0.78 8.66 -1.45
C VAL A 42 0.83 8.80 0.08
N ILE A 43 0.15 9.81 0.62
CA ILE A 43 0.09 10.04 2.07
C ILE A 43 -0.63 8.89 2.76
N ALA A 44 -1.75 8.42 2.21
CA ALA A 44 -2.49 7.29 2.76
C ALA A 44 -1.63 6.02 2.77
N LEU A 45 -0.93 5.73 1.68
CA LEU A 45 -0.02 4.59 1.58
C LEU A 45 1.13 4.68 2.60
N TRP A 46 1.75 5.85 2.72
CA TRP A 46 2.83 6.08 3.67
C TRP A 46 2.41 5.83 5.12
N ILE A 47 1.26 6.39 5.54
CA ILE A 47 0.74 6.19 6.90
C ILE A 47 0.32 4.73 7.10
N THR A 48 -0.31 4.12 6.10
CA THR A 48 -0.77 2.73 6.15
C THR A 48 0.40 1.76 6.29
N ALA A 49 1.44 1.90 5.48
CA ALA A 49 2.65 1.06 5.55
C ALA A 49 3.36 1.21 6.90
N SER A 50 3.48 2.44 7.41
CA SER A 50 4.11 2.70 8.71
C SER A 50 3.31 2.07 9.86
N THR A 51 1.98 2.21 9.83
CA THR A 51 1.08 1.66 10.86
C THR A 51 1.01 0.14 10.78
N ALA A 52 1.05 -0.44 9.57
CA ALA A 52 0.98 -1.88 9.36
C ALA A 52 2.17 -2.63 9.99
N LEU A 53 3.38 -2.09 9.87
CA LEU A 53 4.56 -2.66 10.52
C LEU A 53 4.45 -2.57 12.05
N ASP A 54 4.10 -1.39 12.58
CA ASP A 54 3.91 -1.20 14.02
C ASP A 54 2.87 -2.18 14.61
N MET A 55 1.79 -2.47 13.86
CA MET A 55 0.80 -3.48 14.24
C MET A 55 1.33 -4.91 14.16
N ALA A 56 2.23 -5.21 13.22
CA ALA A 56 2.87 -6.51 13.10
C ALA A 56 3.88 -6.77 14.23
N ASP A 57 4.58 -5.73 14.70
CA ASP A 57 5.50 -5.80 15.84
C ASP A 57 4.81 -5.76 17.21
N GLY A 58 3.53 -5.44 17.25
CA GLY A 58 2.74 -5.34 18.49
C GLY A 58 2.92 -4.02 19.24
N ASN A 59 3.53 -3.00 18.61
CA ASN A 59 3.79 -1.71 19.22
C ASN A 59 2.79 -0.65 18.73
N SER A 60 1.57 -0.69 19.26
CA SER A 60 0.46 0.16 18.81
C SER A 60 0.52 1.64 19.25
N SER A 61 1.45 2.02 20.14
CA SER A 61 1.57 3.40 20.63
C SER A 61 2.55 4.22 19.79
N GLY A 62 2.07 5.25 19.09
CA GLY A 62 2.91 6.29 18.45
C GLY A 62 3.18 6.19 16.94
N ALA A 63 2.38 5.42 16.19
CA ALA A 63 2.61 5.19 14.76
C ALA A 63 2.69 6.47 13.91
N LEU A 64 1.83 7.46 14.17
CA LEU A 64 1.81 8.73 13.42
C LEU A 64 3.05 9.58 13.65
N SER A 65 3.53 9.67 14.90
CA SER A 65 4.72 10.48 15.22
C SER A 65 6.02 9.82 14.74
N ARG A 66 6.06 8.49 14.64
CA ARG A 66 7.18 7.75 14.05
C ARG A 66 7.17 7.77 12.52
N ALA A 67 6.00 7.67 11.89
CA ALA A 67 5.88 7.76 10.43
C ALA A 67 6.53 9.06 9.91
N TRP A 68 6.23 10.18 10.58
CA TRP A 68 6.78 11.51 10.27
C TRP A 68 8.31 11.61 10.36
N ARG A 69 8.96 10.72 11.12
CA ARG A 69 10.43 10.68 11.25
C ARG A 69 11.12 9.86 10.14
N ARG A 70 10.36 9.29 9.20
CA ARG A 70 10.88 8.38 8.16
C ARG A 70 10.58 8.90 6.74
N PRO A 71 11.21 10.02 6.30
CA PRO A 71 10.96 10.61 4.98
C PRO A 71 11.33 9.69 3.81
N ARG A 72 12.22 8.71 4.03
CA ARG A 72 12.57 7.69 3.04
C ARG A 72 11.36 6.86 2.60
N VAL A 73 10.45 6.53 3.51
CA VAL A 73 9.24 5.74 3.18
C VAL A 73 8.35 6.53 2.22
N LEU A 74 8.23 7.84 2.44
CA LEU A 74 7.46 8.72 1.56
C LEU A 74 8.03 8.73 0.13
N VAL A 75 9.35 8.82 -0.03
CA VAL A 75 10.01 8.76 -1.35
C VAL A 75 9.69 7.45 -2.06
N TRP A 76 9.76 6.32 -1.36
CA TRP A 76 9.37 5.02 -1.93
C TRP A 76 7.89 4.98 -2.32
N CYS A 77 7.00 5.52 -1.47
CA CYS A 77 5.57 5.60 -1.79
C CYS A 77 5.32 6.44 -3.05
N VAL A 78 6.02 7.57 -3.20
CA VAL A 78 5.95 8.42 -4.41
C VAL A 78 6.41 7.63 -5.63
N VAL A 79 7.62 7.05 -5.59
CA VAL A 79 8.20 6.32 -6.72
C VAL A 79 7.30 5.13 -7.13
N LEU A 80 6.88 4.32 -6.17
CA LEU A 80 6.00 3.17 -6.43
C LEU A 80 4.65 3.61 -6.99
N THR A 81 4.06 4.70 -6.47
CA THR A 81 2.79 5.22 -6.99
C THR A 81 2.94 5.72 -8.42
N LEU A 82 4.01 6.47 -8.73
CA LEU A 82 4.29 6.95 -10.09
C LEU A 82 4.48 5.78 -11.06
N VAL A 83 5.27 4.77 -10.70
CA VAL A 83 5.47 3.58 -11.53
C VAL A 83 4.16 2.82 -11.72
N ALA A 84 3.35 2.67 -10.66
CA ALA A 84 2.04 2.03 -10.77
C ALA A 84 1.11 2.78 -11.72
N VAL A 85 1.08 4.12 -11.68
CA VAL A 85 0.27 4.96 -12.59
C VAL A 85 0.73 4.79 -14.04
N VAL A 86 2.05 4.85 -14.30
CA VAL A 86 2.59 4.65 -15.66
C VAL A 86 2.23 3.26 -16.19
N LEU A 87 2.37 2.22 -15.37
CA LEU A 87 2.02 0.85 -15.76
C LEU A 87 0.52 0.66 -15.95
N ALA A 88 -0.32 1.27 -15.12
CA ALA A 88 -1.77 1.26 -15.26
C ALA A 88 -2.21 1.87 -16.60
N ALA A 89 -1.54 2.94 -17.03
CA ALA A 89 -1.80 3.60 -18.31
C ALA A 89 -1.45 2.71 -19.52
N LEU A 90 -0.46 1.83 -19.38
CA LEU A 90 -0.08 0.87 -20.43
C LEU A 90 -1.02 -0.33 -20.46
N PHE A 91 -1.32 -0.91 -19.29
CA PHE A 91 -2.26 -2.00 -19.16
C PHE A 91 -2.83 -2.06 -17.74
N PRO A 92 -4.17 -2.08 -17.56
CA PRO A 92 -4.80 -1.98 -16.25
C PRO A 92 -4.36 -3.02 -15.22
N LEU A 93 -3.84 -4.18 -15.63
CA LEU A 93 -3.40 -5.24 -14.71
C LEU A 93 -1.92 -5.15 -14.31
N LEU A 94 -1.08 -4.40 -15.02
CA LEU A 94 0.36 -4.29 -14.70
C LEU A 94 0.67 -3.73 -13.29
N PRO A 95 -0.15 -2.85 -12.67
CA PRO A 95 0.10 -2.39 -11.31
C PRO A 95 0.21 -3.49 -10.26
N VAL A 96 -0.32 -4.69 -10.50
CA VAL A 96 -0.17 -5.83 -9.59
C VAL A 96 1.30 -6.16 -9.30
N ILE A 97 2.19 -5.95 -10.28
CA ILE A 97 3.63 -6.17 -10.13
C ILE A 97 4.19 -5.19 -9.11
N VAL A 98 3.83 -3.91 -9.23
CA VAL A 98 4.28 -2.85 -8.31
C VAL A 98 3.72 -3.07 -6.92
N ILE A 99 2.47 -3.51 -6.81
CA ILE A 99 1.84 -3.84 -5.53
C ILE A 99 2.60 -4.96 -4.84
N LEU A 100 2.94 -6.05 -5.54
CA LEU A 100 3.74 -7.14 -4.97
C LEU A 100 5.11 -6.66 -4.50
N VAL A 101 5.80 -5.87 -5.32
CA VAL A 101 7.10 -5.28 -4.96
C VAL A 101 6.94 -4.37 -3.74
N ALA A 102 5.95 -3.49 -3.73
CA ALA A 102 5.67 -2.57 -2.63
C ALA A 102 5.39 -3.32 -1.33
N LEU A 103 4.55 -4.34 -1.35
CA LEU A 103 4.22 -5.16 -0.18
C LEU A 103 5.43 -5.91 0.38
N LEU A 104 6.38 -6.28 -0.49
CA LEU A 104 7.64 -6.91 -0.08
C LEU A 104 8.64 -5.92 0.52
N ILE A 105 8.82 -4.75 -0.11
CA ILE A 105 9.90 -3.82 0.26
C ILE A 105 9.47 -2.82 1.33
N LEU A 106 8.21 -2.37 1.34
CA LEU A 106 7.76 -1.31 2.24
C LEU A 106 7.94 -1.67 3.72
N PRO A 107 7.68 -2.91 4.19
CA PRO A 107 8.00 -3.29 5.57
C PRO A 107 9.47 -3.05 5.93
N ALA A 108 10.40 -3.45 5.05
CA ALA A 108 11.84 -3.26 5.26
C ALA A 108 12.26 -1.78 5.17
N VAL A 109 11.68 -1.01 4.23
CA VAL A 109 11.92 0.44 4.14
C VAL A 109 11.45 1.14 5.41
N VAL A 110 10.29 0.74 5.93
CA VAL A 110 9.74 1.27 7.19
C VAL A 110 10.65 0.90 8.35
N ASP A 111 11.15 -0.34 8.43
CA ASP A 111 12.10 -0.77 9.47
C ASP A 111 13.45 -0.05 9.41
N GLY A 112 13.75 0.62 8.29
CA GLY A 112 14.96 1.43 8.11
C GLY A 112 16.13 0.67 7.50
N GLU A 113 15.87 -0.50 6.92
CA GLU A 113 16.87 -1.28 6.20
C GLU A 113 17.56 -0.47 5.11
N ARG A 114 18.90 -0.55 5.05
CA ARG A 114 19.67 0.19 4.02
C ARG A 114 19.40 -0.35 2.62
N ASN A 115 19.20 -1.66 2.50
CA ASN A 115 18.89 -2.32 1.24
C ASN A 115 17.57 -3.11 1.35
N PRO A 116 16.43 -2.48 1.02
CA PRO A 116 15.12 -3.08 1.21
C PRO A 116 14.88 -4.28 0.29
N PHE A 117 15.51 -4.35 -0.89
CA PHE A 117 15.40 -5.51 -1.78
C PHE A 117 16.09 -6.75 -1.22
N VAL A 118 17.25 -6.58 -0.60
CA VAL A 118 17.94 -7.71 0.05
C VAL A 118 17.14 -8.21 1.25
N ALA A 119 16.54 -7.31 2.03
CA ALA A 119 15.65 -7.68 3.14
C ALA A 119 14.38 -8.41 2.64
N ALA A 120 13.77 -7.95 1.55
CA ALA A 120 12.66 -8.64 0.90
C ALA A 120 13.06 -10.05 0.42
N LEU A 121 14.22 -10.19 -0.22
CA LEU A 121 14.71 -11.48 -0.69
C LEU A 121 14.99 -12.45 0.47
N ARG A 122 15.55 -11.96 1.59
CA ARG A 122 15.71 -12.76 2.82
C ARG A 122 14.37 -13.28 3.33
N THR A 123 13.35 -12.43 3.34
CA THR A 123 11.98 -12.79 3.75
C THR A 123 11.41 -13.92 2.89
N VAL A 124 11.59 -13.82 1.56
CA VAL A 124 11.16 -14.85 0.61
C VAL A 124 11.94 -16.16 0.81
N ARG A 125 13.26 -16.10 0.95
CA ARG A 125 14.11 -17.28 1.14
C ARG A 125 13.79 -18.05 2.43
N ARG A 126 13.45 -17.34 3.50
CA ARG A 126 13.09 -17.96 4.79
C ARG A 126 11.70 -18.58 4.79
N SER A 127 10.79 -18.11 3.94
CA SER A 127 9.40 -18.58 3.95
C SER A 127 8.76 -18.64 2.56
N PRO A 128 9.36 -19.37 1.60
CA PRO A 128 8.95 -19.32 0.19
C PRO A 128 7.49 -19.72 -0.01
N GLY A 129 7.01 -20.77 0.68
CA GLY A 129 5.63 -21.21 0.60
C GLY A 129 4.63 -20.17 1.12
N ARG A 130 4.96 -19.50 2.24
CA ARG A 130 4.10 -18.43 2.80
C ARG A 130 4.08 -17.20 1.90
N CYS A 131 5.23 -16.82 1.33
CA CYS A 131 5.31 -15.73 0.35
C CYS A 131 4.59 -16.07 -0.95
N ALA A 132 4.63 -17.32 -1.42
CA ALA A 132 3.86 -17.75 -2.59
C ALA A 132 2.35 -17.64 -2.34
N VAL A 133 1.86 -18.14 -1.21
CA VAL A 133 0.45 -17.99 -0.81
C VAL A 133 0.09 -16.50 -0.66
N ALA A 134 0.95 -15.69 -0.05
CA ALA A 134 0.75 -14.25 0.09
C ALA A 134 0.61 -13.55 -1.28
N ALA A 135 1.47 -13.92 -2.24
CA ALA A 135 1.42 -13.38 -3.60
C ALA A 135 0.13 -13.79 -4.32
N VAL A 136 -0.27 -15.07 -4.21
CA VAL A 136 -1.55 -15.54 -4.78
C VAL A 136 -2.74 -14.79 -4.18
N VAL A 137 -2.79 -14.65 -2.86
CA VAL A 137 -3.85 -13.88 -2.17
C VAL A 137 -3.85 -12.42 -2.62
N THR A 138 -2.68 -11.80 -2.79
CA THR A 138 -2.55 -10.42 -3.29
C THR A 138 -3.10 -10.29 -4.71
N ILE A 139 -2.77 -11.22 -5.60
CA ILE A 139 -3.25 -11.22 -6.99
C ILE A 139 -4.76 -11.40 -7.01
N LEU A 140 -5.31 -12.35 -6.24
CA LEU A 140 -6.75 -12.57 -6.15
C LEU A 140 -7.50 -11.36 -5.59
N ALA A 141 -6.98 -10.74 -4.52
CA ALA A 141 -7.54 -9.53 -3.96
C ALA A 141 -7.54 -8.36 -4.96
N TYR A 142 -6.47 -8.24 -5.76
CA TYR A 142 -6.37 -7.24 -6.82
C TYR A 142 -7.39 -7.45 -7.95
N VAL A 143 -7.52 -8.70 -8.44
CA VAL A 143 -8.53 -9.04 -9.45
C VAL A 143 -9.94 -8.81 -8.92
N LEU A 144 -10.20 -9.20 -7.67
CA LEU A 144 -11.49 -8.96 -7.02
C LEU A 144 -11.78 -7.46 -6.87
N ALA A 145 -10.77 -6.64 -6.54
CA ALA A 145 -10.92 -5.20 -6.45
C ALA A 145 -11.27 -4.55 -7.78
N TRP A 146 -10.70 -5.04 -8.89
CA TRP A 146 -11.16 -4.68 -10.23
C TRP A 146 -12.61 -5.08 -10.48
N GLY A 147 -13.01 -6.30 -10.12
CA GLY A 147 -14.40 -6.74 -10.24
C GLY A 147 -15.38 -5.82 -9.50
N VAL A 148 -15.07 -5.47 -8.25
CA VAL A 148 -15.86 -4.52 -7.44
C VAL A 148 -15.90 -3.14 -8.08
N ALA A 149 -14.75 -2.62 -8.54
CA ALA A 149 -14.67 -1.32 -9.19
C ALA A 149 -15.50 -1.27 -10.48
N LEU A 150 -15.48 -2.34 -11.28
CA LEU A 150 -16.30 -2.44 -12.49
C LEU A 150 -17.79 -2.49 -12.14
N VAL A 151 -18.20 -3.31 -11.17
CA VAL A 151 -19.62 -3.37 -10.74
C VAL A 151 -20.09 -2.00 -10.26
N LEU A 152 -19.31 -1.32 -9.41
CA LEU A 152 -19.66 0.03 -8.93
C LEU A 152 -19.68 1.05 -10.07
N GLY A 153 -18.72 0.97 -10.98
CA GLY A 153 -18.62 1.85 -12.15
C GLY A 153 -19.73 1.64 -13.17
N PHE A 154 -20.27 0.43 -13.33
CA PHE A 154 -21.36 0.15 -14.26
C PHE A 154 -22.75 0.37 -13.66
N PHE A 155 -22.96 0.04 -12.39
CA PHE A 155 -24.31 -0.01 -11.80
C PHE A 155 -24.64 1.15 -10.86
N VAL A 156 -23.65 1.80 -10.24
CA VAL A 156 -23.88 2.80 -9.18
C VAL A 156 -23.47 4.21 -9.62
N THR A 157 -22.29 4.33 -10.26
CA THR A 157 -21.68 5.56 -10.78
C THR A 157 -21.55 6.74 -9.79
N GLY A 158 -20.83 7.79 -10.22
CA GLY A 158 -20.66 9.04 -9.47
C GLY A 158 -19.84 8.94 -8.18
N VAL A 159 -20.01 9.96 -7.34
CA VAL A 159 -19.21 10.19 -6.12
C VAL A 159 -19.31 9.05 -5.12
N PHE A 160 -20.51 8.46 -4.96
CA PHE A 160 -20.70 7.34 -4.04
C PHE A 160 -19.97 6.09 -4.51
N ALA A 161 -20.04 5.76 -5.81
CA ALA A 161 -19.28 4.65 -6.38
C ALA A 161 -17.76 4.86 -6.21
N ALA A 162 -17.28 6.09 -6.42
CA ALA A 162 -15.88 6.44 -6.18
C ALA A 162 -15.50 6.22 -4.70
N PHE A 163 -16.29 6.74 -3.76
CA PHE A 163 -16.06 6.56 -2.32
C PHE A 163 -15.93 5.08 -1.93
N VAL A 164 -16.89 4.24 -2.33
CA VAL A 164 -16.90 2.81 -2.00
C VAL A 164 -15.71 2.09 -2.66
N THR A 165 -15.39 2.43 -3.91
CA THR A 165 -14.25 1.86 -4.64
C THR A 165 -12.94 2.14 -3.89
N TRP A 166 -12.69 3.39 -3.53
CA TRP A 166 -11.46 3.78 -2.83
C TRP A 166 -11.39 3.24 -1.41
N LEU A 167 -12.53 3.14 -0.71
CA LEU A 167 -12.59 2.48 0.58
C LEU A 167 -12.22 0.99 0.48
N TRP A 168 -12.73 0.29 -0.55
CA TRP A 168 -12.41 -1.10 -0.82
C TRP A 168 -10.94 -1.32 -1.15
N PHE A 169 -10.37 -0.51 -2.05
CA PHE A 169 -8.94 -0.57 -2.39
C PHE A 169 -8.06 -0.30 -1.18
N GLY A 170 -8.38 0.74 -0.41
CA GLY A 170 -7.65 1.08 0.80
C GLY A 170 -7.70 -0.02 1.85
N ALA A 171 -8.87 -0.62 2.09
CA ALA A 171 -9.03 -1.74 3.02
C ALA A 171 -8.18 -2.95 2.60
N ASN A 172 -8.20 -3.32 1.32
CA ASN A 172 -7.36 -4.40 0.79
C ASN A 172 -5.87 -4.10 0.98
N ALA A 173 -5.44 -2.88 0.62
CA ALA A 173 -4.05 -2.46 0.78
C ALA A 173 -3.59 -2.53 2.25
N ALA A 174 -4.42 -2.06 3.20
CA ALA A 174 -4.11 -2.10 4.61
C ALA A 174 -4.00 -3.53 5.15
N VAL A 175 -4.95 -4.42 4.81
CA VAL A 175 -4.92 -5.83 5.24
C VAL A 175 -3.71 -6.55 4.67
N LEU A 176 -3.42 -6.36 3.38
CA LEU A 176 -2.25 -6.97 2.73
C LEU A 176 -0.96 -6.44 3.33
N LEU A 177 -0.82 -5.12 3.56
CA LEU A 177 0.36 -4.55 4.20
C LEU A 177 0.58 -5.15 5.59
N VAL A 178 -0.45 -5.25 6.43
CA VAL A 178 -0.33 -5.89 7.75
C VAL A 178 0.11 -7.35 7.62
N TYR A 179 -0.45 -8.09 6.66
CA TYR A 179 -0.09 -9.49 6.44
C TYR A 179 1.37 -9.66 5.99
N TRP A 180 1.82 -8.86 5.02
CA TRP A 180 3.20 -8.88 4.52
C TRP A 180 4.20 -8.38 5.58
N SER A 181 3.85 -7.34 6.35
CA SER A 181 4.64 -6.90 7.51
C SER A 181 4.81 -8.01 8.54
N ARG A 182 3.77 -8.82 8.83
CA ARG A 182 3.90 -9.97 9.73
C ARG A 182 4.86 -11.04 9.20
N LEU A 183 4.88 -11.27 7.88
CA LEU A 183 5.85 -12.20 7.28
C LEU A 183 7.28 -11.66 7.42
N TYR A 184 7.47 -10.36 7.19
CA TYR A 184 8.74 -9.68 7.38
C TYR A 184 9.23 -9.77 8.83
N CYS A 185 8.43 -9.36 9.82
CA CYS A 185 8.81 -9.39 11.23
C CYS A 185 9.17 -10.81 11.71
N ARG A 186 8.45 -11.84 11.22
CA ARG A 186 8.79 -13.24 11.49
C ARG A 186 10.17 -13.61 10.93
N ALA A 187 10.45 -13.21 9.68
CA ALA A 187 11.73 -13.49 9.04
C ALA A 187 12.91 -12.81 9.75
N VAL A 188 12.71 -11.60 10.32
CA VAL A 188 13.71 -10.88 11.11
C VAL A 188 13.95 -11.58 12.46
N ARG A 189 12.91 -12.03 13.16
CA ARG A 189 13.06 -12.72 14.46
C ARG A 189 13.89 -14.01 14.34
N TYR A 190 13.68 -14.80 13.29
CA TYR A 190 14.47 -16.01 13.05
C TYR A 190 15.97 -15.73 12.86
N GLU A 191 16.33 -14.58 12.29
CA GLU A 191 17.74 -14.18 12.10
C GLU A 191 18.42 -13.84 13.41
N VAL A 192 17.72 -13.10 14.27
CA VAL A 192 18.23 -12.76 15.60
C VAL A 192 18.42 -14.03 16.44
N GLU A 193 17.48 -14.98 16.37
CA GLU A 193 17.57 -16.25 17.10
C GLU A 193 18.72 -17.13 16.59
N SER A 194 18.95 -17.21 15.27
CA SER A 194 20.07 -17.97 14.70
C SER A 194 21.43 -17.37 15.07
N ASP A 195 21.57 -16.05 14.99
CA ASP A 195 22.82 -15.35 15.33
C ASP A 195 23.19 -15.49 16.81
N VAL A 196 22.19 -15.55 17.70
CA VAL A 196 22.41 -15.79 19.13
C VAL A 196 22.82 -17.24 19.40
N ALA A 197 22.26 -18.20 18.66
CA ALA A 197 22.61 -19.61 18.79
C ALA A 197 24.05 -19.90 18.33
N GLU A 198 24.52 -19.26 17.25
CA GLU A 198 25.90 -19.42 16.76
C GLU A 198 26.97 -18.79 17.67
N ARG A 199 26.58 -17.83 18.52
CA ARG A 199 27.50 -17.14 19.45
C ARG A 199 27.62 -17.80 20.82
N ARG A 200 26.87 -18.87 21.10
CA ARG A 200 26.92 -19.64 22.35
C ARG A 200 27.75 -20.90 22.17
#